data_AF-A0A803QN35-F1
#
_entry.id   AF-A0A803QN35-F1
#
_cell.length_a   1.000
_cell.length_b   1.000
_cell.length_c   1.000
_cell.angle_alpha   90.00
_cell.angle_beta   90.00
_cell.angle_gamma   90.00
#
_symmetry.space_group_name_H-M   'P 1'
#
loop_
_entity.id
_entity.type
_entity.pdbx_description
1 polymer ?
#
loop_
_entity_poly.entity_id
_entity_poly.type
_entity_poly.pdbx_seq_one_letter_code
_entity_poly.pdbx_strand_id
1 'polypeptide(L)'
;MIGGPHLARNSRKALERYARALRHEPRAKVLEVAECPPKSQCYECEPITFGESESYHVSYSHNDPLVIEVQIGTMMVARVMIDDEASSNIMFKQALLRMGLTLEDLEPCEQLMYGFNRVSIPLCGKIKLPLTVDIAPK
;
A
#
# COMPACT_ATOMS: atom_id res chain seq x y z
N MET A 1 0.01 17.85 -13.38
CA MET A 1 0.86 16.71 -12.97
C MET A 1 2.31 17.17 -12.94
N ILE A 2 2.84 17.41 -11.74
CA ILE A 2 4.24 17.82 -11.55
C ILE A 2 5.01 16.53 -11.29
N GLY A 3 5.63 15.99 -12.34
CA GLY A 3 6.43 14.76 -12.25
C GLY A 3 7.69 14.98 -11.43
N GLY A 4 7.87 14.19 -10.38
CA GLY A 4 9.11 14.14 -9.61
C GLY A 4 10.28 13.65 -10.48
N PRO A 5 11.53 14.08 -10.19
CA PRO A 5 12.68 13.73 -11.00
C PRO A 5 13.00 12.24 -10.89
N HIS A 6 12.97 11.58 -12.04
CA HIS A 6 13.45 10.23 -12.28
C HIS A 6 14.95 10.13 -11.94
N LEU A 7 15.29 9.35 -10.90
CA LEU A 7 16.68 9.03 -10.54
C LEU A 7 17.24 8.00 -11.53
N ALA A 8 17.56 8.46 -12.73
CA ALA A 8 18.47 7.73 -13.60
C ALA A 8 19.77 8.53 -13.74
N ARG A 9 20.86 7.87 -13.34
CA ARG A 9 22.25 8.16 -13.71
C ARG A 9 22.97 9.23 -12.87
N ASN A 10 24.03 8.77 -12.20
CA ASN A 10 24.90 9.48 -11.27
C ASN A 10 25.64 10.66 -11.93
N SER A 11 24.94 11.77 -12.16
CA SER A 11 25.54 13.03 -12.62
C SER A 11 25.59 14.02 -11.47
N ARG A 12 26.78 14.54 -11.16
CA ARG A 12 27.01 15.61 -10.16
C ARG A 12 26.05 16.79 -10.32
N LYS A 13 25.63 17.08 -11.56
CA LYS A 13 24.64 18.12 -11.89
C LYS A 13 23.23 17.81 -11.36
N ALA A 14 22.83 16.54 -11.30
CA ALA A 14 21.53 16.13 -10.75
C ALA A 14 21.50 16.35 -9.23
N LEU A 15 22.59 15.97 -8.55
CA LEU A 15 22.75 16.18 -7.11
C LEU A 15 22.76 17.67 -6.74
N GLU A 16 23.44 18.51 -7.52
CA GLU A 16 23.46 19.97 -7.30
C GLU A 16 22.08 20.64 -7.50
N ARG A 17 21.26 20.13 -8.43
CA ARG A 17 19.88 20.60 -8.62
C ARG A 17 18.99 20.24 -7.43
N TYR A 18 19.12 19.01 -6.93
CA TYR A 18 18.41 18.56 -5.73
C TYR A 18 18.81 19.38 -4.49
N ALA A 19 20.12 19.58 -4.27
CA ALA A 19 20.63 20.40 -3.18
C ALA A 19 20.17 21.88 -3.28
N ARG A 20 19.90 22.38 -4.49
CA ARG A 20 19.34 23.73 -4.70
C ARG A 20 17.84 23.79 -4.41
N ALA A 21 17.10 22.73 -4.71
CA ALA A 21 15.66 22.65 -4.42
C ALA A 21 15.39 22.66 -2.91
N LEU A 22 16.25 22.00 -2.11
CA LEU A 22 16.15 22.00 -0.64
C LEU A 22 16.46 23.35 0.02
N ARG A 23 17.08 24.30 -0.70
CA ARG A 23 17.34 25.66 -0.17
C ARG A 23 16.12 26.57 -0.25
N HIS A 24 15.09 26.16 -0.98
CA HIS A 24 13.79 26.81 -0.96
C HIS A 24 12.85 25.89 -0.19
N GLU A 25 12.68 26.16 1.10
CA GLU A 25 11.66 25.54 1.96
C GLU A 25 10.33 25.43 1.19
N PRO A 26 9.86 24.23 0.86
CA PRO A 26 8.50 24.06 0.38
C PRO A 26 7.60 24.23 1.60
N ARG A 27 7.09 25.45 1.78
CA ARG A 27 6.05 25.81 2.75
C ARG A 27 5.01 24.69 2.79
N ALA A 28 5.01 23.93 3.89
CA ALA A 28 4.11 22.81 4.12
C ALA A 28 2.67 23.27 3.82
N LYS A 29 2.10 22.78 2.71
CA LYS A 29 0.67 22.90 2.47
C LYS A 29 0.02 21.78 3.25
N VAL A 30 -0.47 22.13 4.44
CA VAL A 30 -1.45 21.34 5.18
C VAL A 30 -2.61 21.08 4.21
N LEU A 31 -2.85 19.82 3.86
CA LEU A 31 -4.07 19.43 3.16
C LEU A 31 -5.21 19.49 4.17
N GLU A 32 -6.05 20.51 4.02
CA GLU A 32 -7.29 20.65 4.78
C GLU A 32 -8.27 19.57 4.30
N VAL A 33 -8.54 18.58 5.15
CA VAL A 33 -9.54 17.54 4.91
C VAL A 33 -10.89 18.15 5.21
N ALA A 34 -11.71 18.35 4.17
CA ALA A 34 -13.09 18.81 4.34
C ALA A 34 -13.90 17.75 5.11
N GLU A 35 -14.46 18.14 6.25
CA GLU A 35 -15.25 17.26 7.11
C GLU A 35 -16.57 16.85 6.43
N CYS A 36 -16.83 15.55 6.37
CA CYS A 36 -18.16 15.01 6.07
C CYS A 36 -19.03 15.03 7.34
N PRO A 37 -20.33 15.38 7.25
CA PRO A 37 -21.19 15.48 8.43
C PRO A 37 -21.43 14.12 9.11
N PRO A 38 -21.60 14.09 10.45
CA PRO A 38 -21.51 12.87 11.24
C PRO A 38 -22.75 12.01 11.05
N LYS A 39 -22.57 10.79 10.50
CA LYS A 39 -23.54 9.71 10.67
C LYS A 39 -23.33 9.11 12.05
N SER A 40 -24.41 9.14 12.83
CA SER A 40 -24.49 8.72 14.21
C SER A 40 -24.10 7.25 14.42
N GLN A 41 -23.40 7.04 15.54
CA GLN A 41 -23.04 5.79 16.22
C GLN A 41 -21.85 4.99 15.68
N CYS A 42 -20.72 5.10 16.38
CA CYS A 42 -19.78 4.00 16.60
C CYS A 42 -19.27 4.04 18.04
N TYR A 43 -19.30 2.89 18.71
CA TYR A 43 -18.65 2.62 19.98
C TYR A 43 -17.17 3.02 19.90
N GLU A 44 -16.65 3.58 20.99
CA GLU A 44 -15.30 4.12 21.19
C GLU A 44 -14.27 3.70 20.13
N CYS A 45 -14.21 4.48 19.05
CA CYS A 45 -13.05 4.51 18.18
C CYS A 45 -12.14 5.58 18.77
N GLU A 46 -11.36 5.23 19.79
CA GLU A 46 -10.28 6.11 20.19
C GLU A 46 -9.39 6.33 18.97
N PRO A 47 -9.22 7.58 18.50
CA PRO A 47 -8.38 7.85 17.35
C PRO A 47 -6.94 7.48 17.71
N ILE A 48 -6.33 6.58 16.94
CA ILE A 48 -4.90 6.27 17.04
C ILE A 48 -4.15 7.59 16.86
N THR A 49 -3.55 8.09 17.93
CA THR A 49 -2.85 9.38 17.97
C THR A 49 -1.40 9.13 18.34
N PHE A 50 -0.49 9.66 17.54
CA PHE A 50 0.95 9.57 17.78
C PHE A 50 1.45 10.89 18.34
N GLY A 51 2.06 10.85 19.52
CA GLY A 51 2.66 12.02 20.18
C GLY A 51 4.13 12.22 19.78
N GLU A 52 4.66 13.44 20.00
CA GLU A 52 6.09 13.74 19.82
C GLU A 52 6.97 12.77 20.63
N SER A 53 6.46 12.30 21.77
CA SER A 53 7.09 11.31 22.63
C SER A 53 7.33 9.93 22.01
N GLU A 54 6.56 9.59 20.98
CA GLU A 54 6.64 8.28 20.31
C GLU A 54 7.50 8.34 19.04
N SER A 55 7.90 9.55 18.62
CA SER A 55 8.76 9.78 17.45
C SER A 55 10.25 9.56 17.73
N TYR A 56 10.67 9.61 19.00
CA TYR A 56 12.08 9.58 19.39
C TYR A 56 12.83 8.29 19.02
N HIS A 57 12.11 7.21 18.70
CA HIS A 57 12.68 5.92 18.30
C HIS A 57 12.47 5.58 16.81
N VAL A 58 11.72 6.40 16.05
CA VAL A 58 11.44 6.19 14.61
C VAL A 58 12.57 6.80 13.76
N SER A 59 13.83 6.58 14.18
CA SER A 59 15.02 7.11 13.49
C SER A 59 15.54 6.18 12.40
N TYR A 60 14.97 4.98 12.26
CA TYR A 60 15.39 4.00 11.26
C TYR A 60 14.38 3.93 10.12
N SER A 61 14.87 3.92 8.89
CA SER A 61 14.08 3.52 7.73
C SER A 61 13.70 2.05 7.90
N HIS A 62 12.47 1.81 8.34
CA HIS A 62 11.87 0.48 8.33
C HIS A 62 11.61 0.11 6.86
N ASN A 63 12.62 -0.45 6.20
CA ASN A 63 12.49 -1.01 4.84
C ASN A 63 11.91 -2.42 4.85
N ASP A 64 11.55 -2.95 6.02
CA ASP A 64 10.89 -4.24 6.13
C ASP A 64 9.42 -4.09 5.73
N PRO A 65 8.93 -4.91 4.77
CA PRO A 65 7.53 -4.85 4.37
C PRO A 65 6.64 -5.27 5.53
N LEU A 66 5.52 -4.57 5.71
CA LEU A 66 4.49 -5.01 6.65
C LEU A 66 3.80 -6.24 6.06
N VAL A 67 3.95 -7.39 6.71
CA VAL A 67 3.33 -8.65 6.30
C VAL A 67 2.43 -9.13 7.43
N ILE A 68 1.17 -9.39 7.11
CA ILE A 68 0.16 -9.87 8.06
C ILE A 68 -0.36 -11.25 7.68
N GLU A 69 -0.93 -11.92 8.67
CA GLU A 69 -1.75 -13.11 8.49
C GLU A 69 -3.22 -12.70 8.44
N VAL A 70 -3.94 -13.16 7.42
CA VAL A 70 -5.37 -12.87 7.25
C VAL A 70 -6.11 -14.09 6.75
N GLN A 71 -7.40 -14.17 7.07
CA GLN A 71 -8.27 -15.18 6.49
C GLN A 71 -8.81 -14.65 5.16
N ILE A 72 -8.56 -15.38 4.07
CA ILE A 72 -9.11 -15.09 2.74
C ILE A 72 -9.99 -16.28 2.34
N GLY A 73 -11.29 -16.05 2.13
CA GLY A 73 -12.23 -17.15 1.94
C GLY A 73 -12.30 -18.02 3.20
N THR A 74 -12.01 -19.30 3.01
CA THR A 74 -11.94 -20.30 4.08
C THR A 74 -10.50 -20.64 4.50
N MET A 75 -9.50 -19.94 3.95
CA MET A 75 -8.09 -20.27 4.16
C MET A 75 -7.36 -19.17 4.93
N MET A 76 -6.49 -19.57 5.86
CA MET A 76 -5.53 -18.67 6.50
C MET A 76 -4.34 -18.45 5.58
N VAL A 77 -4.04 -17.18 5.29
CA VAL A 77 -2.93 -16.76 4.44
C VAL A 77 -1.94 -15.96 5.28
N ALA A 78 -0.85 -16.62 5.68
CA ALA A 78 0.14 -16.08 6.63
C ALA A 78 1.06 -14.99 6.08
N ARG A 79 1.07 -14.74 4.77
CA ARG A 79 2.04 -13.84 4.13
C ARG A 79 1.34 -12.88 3.16
N VAL A 80 0.55 -11.96 3.70
CA VAL A 80 -0.06 -10.87 2.94
C VAL A 80 0.71 -9.58 3.18
N MET A 81 1.33 -9.06 2.12
CA MET A 81 2.05 -7.79 2.18
C MET A 81 1.07 -6.62 2.11
N ILE A 82 1.23 -5.66 3.02
CA ILE A 82 0.53 -4.38 2.98
C ILE A 82 1.39 -3.41 2.18
N ASP A 83 0.81 -2.87 1.12
CA ASP A 83 1.38 -1.85 0.26
C ASP A 83 0.34 -0.73 0.15
N ASP A 84 0.64 0.43 0.72
CA ASP A 84 -0.25 1.60 0.75
C ASP A 84 -0.24 2.37 -0.57
N GLU A 85 0.78 2.18 -1.40
CA GLU A 85 0.89 2.78 -2.73
C GLU A 85 0.27 1.88 -3.83
N ALA A 86 -0.09 0.64 -3.50
CA ALA A 86 -0.77 -0.26 -4.42
C ALA A 86 -2.24 0.15 -4.63
N SER A 87 -2.64 0.33 -5.90
CA SER A 87 -4.02 0.66 -6.27
C SER A 87 -4.94 -0.57 -6.38
N SER A 88 -4.41 -1.78 -6.20
CA SER A 88 -5.15 -3.03 -6.40
C SER A 88 -4.53 -4.18 -5.61
N ASN A 89 -5.37 -5.08 -5.11
CA ASN A 89 -4.93 -6.31 -4.46
C ASN A 89 -4.51 -7.35 -5.50
N ILE A 90 -3.37 -7.99 -5.28
CA ILE A 90 -2.80 -9.00 -6.21
C ILE A 90 -2.58 -10.30 -5.46
N MET A 91 -3.06 -11.40 -6.04
CA MET A 91 -2.80 -12.74 -5.55
C MET A 91 -2.02 -13.52 -6.60
N PHE A 92 -0.92 -14.16 -6.18
CA PHE A 92 -0.19 -15.04 -7.08
C PHE A 92 -1.02 -16.28 -7.42
N LYS A 93 -0.96 -16.70 -8.70
CA LYS A 93 -1.61 -17.94 -9.17
C LYS A 93 -1.32 -19.14 -8.26
N GLN A 94 -0.08 -19.27 -7.78
CA GLN A 94 0.29 -20.37 -6.88
C GLN A 94 -0.42 -20.30 -5.52
N ALA A 95 -0.69 -19.10 -4.99
CA ALA A 95 -1.43 -18.92 -3.75
C ALA A 95 -2.91 -19.30 -3.95
N LEU A 96 -3.53 -18.86 -5.05
CA LEU A 96 -4.88 -19.26 -5.46
C LEU A 96 -5.03 -20.79 -5.46
N LEU A 97 -4.11 -21.50 -6.14
CA LEU A 97 -4.12 -22.96 -6.21
C LEU A 97 -3.93 -23.61 -4.83
N ARG A 98 -3.08 -23.05 -3.97
CA ARG A 98 -2.88 -23.55 -2.59
C ARG A 98 -4.09 -23.32 -1.69
N MET A 99 -4.93 -22.34 -2.00
CA MET A 99 -6.22 -22.13 -1.35
C MET A 99 -7.29 -23.12 -1.84
N GLY A 100 -6.97 -24.02 -2.79
CA GLY A 100 -7.92 -24.97 -3.36
C GLY A 100 -8.81 -24.39 -4.46
N LEU A 101 -8.54 -23.16 -4.90
CA LEU A 101 -9.24 -22.49 -5.98
C LEU A 101 -8.55 -22.79 -7.32
N THR A 102 -9.32 -22.76 -8.39
CA THR A 102 -8.87 -23.04 -9.75
C THR A 102 -8.95 -21.80 -10.63
N LEU A 103 -8.43 -21.89 -11.85
CA LEU A 103 -8.59 -20.80 -12.83
C LEU A 103 -10.04 -20.67 -13.32
N GLU A 104 -10.85 -21.71 -13.18
CA GLU A 104 -12.26 -21.71 -13.58
C GLU A 104 -13.12 -20.88 -12.60
N ASP A 105 -12.65 -20.70 -11.37
CA ASP A 105 -13.28 -19.84 -10.36
C ASP A 105 -13.02 -18.34 -10.60
N LEU A 106 -12.19 -17.99 -11.60
CA LEU A 106 -11.88 -16.61 -11.93
C LEU A 106 -12.85 -16.05 -12.97
N GLU A 107 -13.35 -14.85 -12.71
CA GLU A 107 -14.00 -14.06 -13.74
C GLU A 107 -12.96 -13.57 -14.76
N PRO A 108 -13.28 -13.58 -16.06
CA PRO A 108 -12.41 -13.01 -17.09
C PRO A 108 -12.05 -11.54 -16.77
N CYS A 109 -10.80 -11.18 -17.03
CA CYS A 109 -10.29 -9.84 -16.79
C CYS A 109 -9.39 -9.42 -17.95
N GLU A 110 -9.78 -8.39 -18.69
CA GLU A 110 -8.97 -7.80 -19.77
C GLU A 110 -7.94 -6.78 -19.24
N GLN A 111 -7.91 -6.57 -17.93
CA GLN A 111 -7.07 -5.56 -17.30
C GLN A 111 -5.60 -6.02 -17.22
N LEU A 112 -4.71 -5.10 -17.55
CA LEU A 112 -3.27 -5.26 -17.40
C LEU A 112 -2.81 -4.60 -16.10
N MET A 113 -1.90 -5.27 -15.40
CA MET A 113 -1.14 -4.69 -14.29
C MET A 113 0.09 -3.98 -14.85
N TYR A 114 0.30 -2.73 -14.47
CA TYR A 114 1.46 -1.94 -14.88
C TYR A 114 2.46 -1.87 -13.72
N GLY A 115 3.63 -2.48 -13.93
CA GLY A 115 4.73 -2.36 -12.98
C GLY A 115 5.57 -1.09 -13.20
N PHE A 116 6.43 -0.79 -12.23
CA PHE A 116 7.39 0.32 -12.31
C PHE A 116 8.37 0.22 -13.49
N ASN A 117 8.58 -0.98 -14.01
CA ASN A 117 9.44 -1.25 -15.16
C ASN A 117 8.78 -0.96 -16.52
N ARG A 118 7.59 -0.34 -16.55
CA ARG A 118 6.79 -0.09 -17.77
C ARG A 118 6.41 -1.37 -18.53
N VAL A 119 6.54 -2.54 -17.89
CA VAL A 119 6.05 -3.80 -18.42
C VAL A 119 4.63 -3.99 -17.92
N SER A 120 3.72 -4.28 -18.83
CA SER A 120 2.37 -4.71 -18.51
C SER A 120 2.32 -6.23 -18.38
N ILE A 121 1.63 -6.71 -17.35
CA ILE A 121 1.39 -8.13 -17.12
C ILE A 121 -0.11 -8.40 -17.22
N PRO A 122 -0.57 -9.32 -18.09
CA PRO A 122 -1.96 -9.70 -18.13
C PRO A 122 -2.35 -10.48 -16.88
N LEU A 123 -3.52 -10.17 -16.34
CA LEU A 123 -4.10 -10.91 -15.22
C LEU A 123 -4.71 -12.22 -15.72
N CYS A 124 -4.59 -13.30 -14.93
CA CYS A 124 -5.29 -14.56 -15.23
C CYS A 124 -6.81 -14.42 -15.11
N GLY A 125 -7.27 -13.45 -14.32
CA GLY A 125 -8.67 -13.19 -14.04
C GLY A 125 -8.81 -12.38 -12.76
N LYS A 126 -10.05 -12.22 -12.29
CA LYS A 126 -10.37 -11.55 -11.03
C LYS A 126 -11.32 -12.43 -10.22
N ILE A 127 -11.27 -12.31 -8.90
CA ILE A 127 -12.14 -13.05 -7.99
C ILE A 127 -12.51 -12.16 -6.81
N LYS A 128 -13.72 -12.33 -6.30
CA LYS A 128 -14.18 -11.70 -5.06
C LYS A 128 -14.18 -12.75 -3.96
N LEU A 129 -13.37 -12.53 -2.93
CA LEU A 129 -13.26 -13.42 -1.78
C LEU A 129 -13.54 -12.61 -0.51
N PRO A 130 -14.19 -13.18 0.52
CA PRO A 130 -14.29 -12.53 1.81
C PRO A 130 -12.90 -12.45 2.46
N LEU A 131 -12.62 -11.35 3.15
CA LEU A 131 -11.39 -11.11 3.87
C LEU A 131 -11.75 -10.82 5.33
N THR A 132 -11.13 -11.55 6.26
CA THR A 132 -11.26 -11.28 7.69
C THR A 132 -9.87 -10.99 8.24
N VAL A 133 -9.74 -9.85 8.91
CA VAL A 133 -8.54 -9.45 9.66
C VAL A 133 -8.89 -9.56 11.12
N ASP A 134 -8.33 -10.56 11.79
CA ASP A 134 -8.55 -10.74 13.23
C ASP A 134 -7.53 -9.93 14.03
N ILE A 135 -7.94 -9.52 15.22
CA ILE A 135 -7.06 -8.88 16.19
C ILE A 135 -6.29 -10.00 16.90
N ALA A 136 -4.95 -9.94 16.91
CA ALA A 136 -4.12 -10.88 17.65
C ALA A 136 -4.63 -10.98 19.11
N PRO A 137 -4.73 -12.18 19.70
CA PRO A 137 -5.16 -12.31 21.09
C PRO A 137 -4.23 -11.54 22.02
N LYS A 138 -4.83 -10.86 23.00
CA LYS A 138 -4.14 -10.11 24.07
C LYS A 138 -3.17 -10.97 24.86
#